data_AF-A0A968VPL5-F1
#
_entry.id   AF-A0A968VPL5-F1
#
_cell.length_a   1.000
_cell.length_b   1.000
_cell.length_c   1.000
_cell.angle_alpha   90.00
_cell.angle_beta   90.00
_cell.angle_gamma   90.00
#
_symmetry.space_group_name_H-M   'P 1'
#
loop_
_entity.id
_entity.type
_entity.pdbx_description
1 polymer ?
#
loop_
_entity_poly.entity_id
_entity_poly.type
_entity_poly.pdbx_seq_one_letter_code
_entity_poly.pdbx_strand_id
1 'polypeptide(L)'
;MQYVGDTRLECLVTYVLSRDDRLPRKALRLFDASRLTSGLTQSRYPSRLRQIIPPFSLWWVCMLHDYLFWRDDTAFVRALLPGQRAVLDAFSALRGADGLVRSPQGWNYIDWVASWPWGEPPGAKPGAVCGPLNWQYVYALRRAAEVEAALGEPSWRHAVCGWRRKRRPRSIRTIGMPSAGSTPTISSTRSLLSTASAWRCGAARCCRSAKRRSPSDCLYSVNGRSRRCTSRIITLKPAARLDA
;
A
#
# COMPACT_ATOMS: atom_id res chain seq x y z
N MET A 1 -3.06 -17.34 -19.32
CA MET A 1 -2.47 -16.00 -19.62
C MET A 1 -2.10 -15.37 -18.30
N GLN A 2 -0.93 -14.73 -18.21
CA GLN A 2 -0.39 -14.21 -16.95
C GLN A 2 -0.95 -12.81 -16.68
N TYR A 3 -2.01 -12.73 -15.87
CA TYR A 3 -2.64 -11.48 -15.43
C TYR A 3 -2.03 -11.01 -14.11
N VAL A 4 -1.75 -9.71 -13.98
CA VAL A 4 -1.06 -9.18 -12.79
C VAL A 4 -1.83 -9.45 -11.49
N GLY A 5 -3.16 -9.30 -11.51
CA GLY A 5 -4.01 -9.53 -10.33
C GLY A 5 -3.87 -10.95 -9.78
N ASP A 6 -4.00 -11.93 -10.67
CA ASP A 6 -3.88 -13.37 -10.40
C ASP A 6 -2.45 -13.72 -9.96
N THR A 7 -1.44 -13.24 -10.72
CA THR A 7 -0.03 -13.53 -10.45
C THR A 7 0.43 -13.03 -9.08
N ARG A 8 -0.14 -11.94 -8.55
CA ARG A 8 0.19 -11.51 -7.18
C ARG A 8 -0.17 -12.59 -6.15
N LEU A 9 -1.36 -13.16 -6.25
CA LEU A 9 -1.82 -14.21 -5.33
C LEU A 9 -1.00 -15.49 -5.50
N GLU A 10 -0.75 -15.90 -6.74
CA GLU A 10 0.09 -17.06 -7.07
C GLU A 10 1.52 -16.91 -6.52
N CYS A 11 2.12 -15.72 -6.63
CA CYS A 11 3.43 -15.42 -6.05
C CYS A 11 3.42 -15.53 -4.52
N LEU A 12 2.41 -15.00 -3.84
CA LEU A 12 2.30 -15.09 -2.38
C LEU A 12 2.16 -16.55 -1.92
N VAL A 13 1.37 -17.37 -2.62
CA VAL A 13 1.29 -18.81 -2.36
C VAL A 13 2.64 -19.48 -2.59
N THR A 14 3.33 -19.14 -3.68
CA THR A 14 4.67 -19.66 -3.98
C THR A 14 5.67 -19.32 -2.87
N TYR A 15 5.64 -18.12 -2.32
CA TYR A 15 6.55 -17.71 -1.25
C TYR A 15 6.39 -18.51 0.04
N VAL A 16 5.17 -18.98 0.32
CA VAL A 16 4.88 -19.85 1.46
C VAL A 16 5.33 -21.29 1.21
N LEU A 17 5.13 -21.80 -0.01
CA LEU A 17 5.39 -23.20 -0.35
C LEU A 17 6.85 -23.50 -0.69
N SER A 18 7.58 -22.53 -1.24
CA SER A 18 8.93 -22.73 -1.76
C SER A 18 9.81 -21.50 -1.57
N ARG A 19 11.13 -21.71 -1.58
CA ARG A 19 12.13 -20.63 -1.69
C ARG A 19 12.47 -20.26 -3.13
N ASP A 20 12.09 -21.07 -4.12
CA ASP A 20 12.31 -20.75 -5.53
C ASP A 20 11.53 -19.48 -5.89
N ASP A 21 12.25 -18.47 -6.36
CA ASP A 21 11.72 -17.15 -6.69
C ASP A 21 11.90 -16.79 -8.17
N ARG A 22 12.40 -17.72 -9.00
CA ARG A 22 12.68 -17.47 -10.42
C ARG A 22 11.42 -17.07 -11.19
N LEU A 23 10.29 -17.72 -10.92
CA LEU A 23 9.01 -17.38 -11.55
C LEU A 23 8.47 -16.01 -11.08
N PRO A 24 8.39 -15.70 -9.78
CA PRO A 24 8.07 -14.36 -9.30
C PRO A 24 8.97 -13.25 -9.87
N ARG A 25 10.30 -13.46 -9.92
CA ARG A 25 11.25 -12.51 -10.52
C ARG A 25 10.98 -12.30 -12.00
N LYS A 26 10.74 -13.39 -12.74
CA LYS A 26 10.39 -13.34 -14.16
C LYS A 26 9.09 -12.55 -14.36
N ALA A 27 8.07 -12.81 -13.55
CA ALA A 27 6.80 -12.09 -13.61
C ALA A 27 6.97 -10.58 -13.39
N LEU A 28 7.67 -10.18 -12.33
CA LEU A 28 7.92 -8.77 -12.02
C LEU A 28 8.62 -8.04 -13.16
N ARG A 29 9.66 -8.65 -13.76
CA ARG A 29 10.38 -8.09 -14.92
C ARG A 29 9.49 -7.99 -16.16
N LEU A 30 8.69 -9.02 -16.43
CA LEU A 30 7.79 -9.03 -17.58
C LEU A 30 6.74 -7.92 -17.49
N PHE A 31 6.16 -7.72 -16.32
CA PHE A 31 5.21 -6.63 -16.12
C PHE A 31 5.88 -5.25 -16.21
N ASP A 32 7.10 -5.08 -15.70
CA ASP A 32 7.87 -3.84 -15.87
C ASP A 32 8.19 -3.54 -17.36
N ALA A 33 8.55 -4.58 -18.12
CA ALA A 33 8.79 -4.49 -19.56
C ALA A 33 7.51 -4.17 -20.36
N SER A 34 6.33 -4.42 -19.78
CA SER A 34 5.03 -4.16 -20.43
C SER A 34 4.55 -2.71 -20.32
N ARG A 35 5.27 -1.85 -19.58
CA ARG A 35 4.90 -0.45 -19.35
C ARG A 35 4.68 0.30 -20.66
N LEU A 36 3.66 1.13 -20.66
CA LEU A 36 3.33 2.03 -21.76
C LEU A 36 3.83 3.44 -21.45
N THR A 37 3.77 4.32 -22.45
CA THR A 37 4.11 5.75 -22.31
C THR A 37 3.26 6.48 -21.26
N SER A 38 2.09 5.94 -20.90
CA SER A 38 1.26 6.41 -19.80
C SER A 38 1.82 6.08 -18.41
N GLY A 39 2.91 5.32 -18.31
CA GLY A 39 3.48 4.81 -17.05
C GLY A 39 2.79 3.54 -16.53
N LEU A 40 1.61 3.19 -17.06
CA LEU A 40 0.86 2.00 -16.65
C LEU A 40 1.43 0.72 -17.30
N THR A 41 1.37 -0.37 -16.55
CA THR A 41 1.64 -1.73 -17.05
C THR A 41 0.44 -2.28 -17.81
N GLN A 42 0.65 -3.25 -18.69
CA GLN A 42 -0.45 -4.01 -19.29
C GLN A 42 -1.09 -4.95 -18.27
N SER A 43 -2.38 -5.26 -18.43
CA SER A 43 -3.10 -6.17 -17.52
C SER A 43 -2.53 -7.59 -17.54
N ARG A 44 -2.01 -8.00 -18.70
CA ARG A 44 -1.44 -9.32 -18.95
C ARG A 44 -0.25 -9.20 -19.89
N TYR A 45 0.84 -9.89 -19.58
CA TYR A 45 2.04 -9.86 -20.40
C TYR A 45 2.87 -11.14 -20.22
N PRO A 46 3.51 -11.68 -21.29
CA PRO A 46 3.49 -11.22 -22.68
C PRO A 46 2.14 -11.45 -23.37
N SER A 47 1.72 -10.52 -24.21
CA SER A 47 0.47 -10.58 -24.97
C SER A 47 0.61 -9.80 -26.28
N ARG A 48 0.04 -10.33 -27.37
CA ARG A 48 -0.08 -9.60 -28.65
C ARG A 48 -1.14 -8.50 -28.59
N LEU A 49 -2.17 -8.70 -27.78
CA LEU A 49 -3.26 -7.75 -27.61
C LEU A 49 -2.97 -6.85 -26.41
N ARG A 50 -2.89 -5.55 -26.68
CA ARG A 50 -2.74 -4.53 -25.64
C ARG A 50 -4.05 -4.41 -24.85
N GLN A 51 -3.98 -4.71 -23.56
CA GLN A 51 -5.08 -4.51 -22.62
C GLN A 51 -4.54 -3.84 -21.37
N ILE A 52 -5.26 -2.86 -20.84
CA ILE A 52 -4.87 -2.09 -19.67
C ILE A 52 -6.00 -2.17 -18.65
N ILE A 53 -5.66 -2.70 -17.48
CA ILE A 53 -6.49 -2.62 -16.28
C ILE A 53 -5.69 -1.75 -15.30
N PRO A 54 -5.97 -0.45 -15.16
CA PRO A 54 -5.17 0.43 -14.30
C PRO A 54 -5.01 -0.08 -12.86
N PRO A 55 -6.06 -0.63 -12.20
CA PRO A 55 -5.94 -1.29 -10.91
C PRO A 55 -4.84 -2.36 -10.85
N PHE A 56 -4.58 -3.08 -11.94
CA PHE A 56 -3.55 -4.12 -11.97
C PHE A 56 -2.14 -3.54 -11.89
N SER A 57 -1.90 -2.35 -12.42
CA SER A 57 -0.62 -1.66 -12.25
C SER A 57 -0.32 -1.34 -10.78
N LEU A 58 -1.36 -1.01 -9.99
CA LEU A 58 -1.22 -0.83 -8.54
C LEU A 58 -0.92 -2.14 -7.82
N TRP A 59 -1.46 -3.27 -8.30
CA TRP A 59 -1.09 -4.59 -7.77
C TRP A 59 0.34 -4.95 -8.09
N TRP A 60 0.86 -4.62 -9.27
CA TRP A 60 2.27 -4.79 -9.59
C TRP A 60 3.19 -4.00 -8.64
N VAL A 61 2.83 -2.75 -8.29
CA VAL A 61 3.53 -1.99 -7.24
C VAL A 61 3.53 -2.74 -5.90
N CYS A 62 2.40 -3.33 -5.52
CA CYS A 62 2.32 -4.14 -4.31
C CYS A 62 3.16 -5.42 -4.40
N MET A 63 3.30 -6.03 -5.58
CA MET A 63 4.15 -7.21 -5.78
C MET A 63 5.64 -6.91 -5.53
N LEU A 64 6.11 -5.69 -5.83
CA LEU A 64 7.49 -5.29 -5.49
C LEU A 64 7.71 -5.25 -3.98
N HIS A 65 6.72 -4.74 -3.24
CA HIS A 65 6.72 -4.80 -1.78
C HIS A 65 6.72 -6.23 -1.28
N ASP A 66 5.80 -7.06 -1.76
CA ASP A 66 5.72 -8.45 -1.36
C ASP A 66 7.08 -9.15 -1.62
N TYR A 67 7.64 -9.02 -2.81
CA TYR A 67 8.92 -9.64 -3.14
C TYR A 67 10.07 -9.16 -2.25
N LEU A 68 10.20 -7.85 -2.01
CA LEU A 68 11.25 -7.31 -1.13
C LEU A 68 11.18 -7.93 0.26
N PHE A 69 9.99 -7.96 0.86
CA PHE A 69 9.83 -8.40 2.26
C PHE A 69 9.83 -9.92 2.42
N TRP A 70 9.60 -10.69 1.34
CA TRP A 70 9.68 -12.15 1.36
C TRP A 70 11.06 -12.70 0.96
N ARG A 71 11.84 -11.96 0.15
CA ARG A 71 13.12 -12.45 -0.42
C ARG A 71 14.35 -11.61 -0.08
N ASP A 72 14.17 -10.39 0.43
CA ASP A 72 15.25 -9.48 0.84
C ASP A 72 16.26 -9.13 -0.28
N ASP A 73 15.88 -9.29 -1.55
CA ASP A 73 16.71 -8.91 -2.70
C ASP A 73 16.51 -7.42 -3.04
N THR A 74 17.21 -6.58 -2.28
CA THR A 74 17.16 -5.12 -2.41
C THR A 74 17.65 -4.63 -3.77
N ALA A 75 18.67 -5.27 -4.35
CA ALA A 75 19.25 -4.87 -5.63
C ALA A 75 18.25 -5.07 -6.78
N PHE A 76 17.56 -6.21 -6.79
CA PHE A 76 16.52 -6.49 -7.78
C PHE A 76 15.36 -5.51 -7.70
N VAL A 77 14.86 -5.23 -6.50
CA VAL A 77 13.74 -4.29 -6.32
C VAL A 77 14.16 -2.86 -6.66
N ARG A 78 15.38 -2.45 -6.30
CA ARG A 78 15.93 -1.14 -6.66
C ARG A 78 15.92 -0.91 -8.18
N ALA A 79 16.25 -1.92 -8.97
CA ALA A 79 16.23 -1.84 -10.42
C ALA A 79 14.82 -1.61 -11.01
N LEU A 80 13.76 -1.95 -10.27
CA LEU A 80 12.36 -1.80 -10.69
C LEU A 80 11.67 -0.54 -10.13
N LEU A 81 12.35 0.22 -9.26
CA LEU A 81 11.81 1.46 -8.68
C LEU A 81 11.39 2.51 -9.72
N PRO A 82 12.09 2.72 -10.85
CA PRO A 82 11.62 3.65 -11.87
C PRO A 82 10.21 3.33 -12.36
N GLY A 83 9.86 2.05 -12.48
CA GLY A 83 8.51 1.63 -12.86
C GLY A 83 7.48 1.83 -11.77
N GLN A 84 7.85 1.51 -10.53
CA GLN A 84 7.00 1.78 -9.39
C GLN A 84 6.60 3.26 -9.36
N ARG A 85 7.60 4.14 -9.49
CA ARG A 85 7.41 5.59 -9.50
C ARG A 85 6.55 6.04 -10.69
N ALA A 86 6.83 5.55 -11.89
CA ALA A 86 6.04 5.86 -13.09
C ALA A 86 4.55 5.49 -12.94
N VAL A 87 4.23 4.33 -12.37
CA VAL A 87 2.85 3.94 -12.09
C VAL A 87 2.22 4.90 -11.08
N LEU A 88 2.89 5.19 -9.97
CA LEU A 88 2.33 6.08 -8.94
C LEU A 88 2.17 7.52 -9.44
N ASP A 89 3.10 8.02 -10.25
CA ASP A 89 3.02 9.33 -10.89
C ASP A 89 1.83 9.42 -11.85
N ALA A 90 1.56 8.37 -12.62
CA ALA A 90 0.39 8.31 -13.50
C ALA A 90 -0.93 8.46 -12.74
N PHE A 91 -1.07 7.82 -11.57
CA PHE A 91 -2.25 7.99 -10.70
C PHE A 91 -2.25 9.34 -9.97
N SER A 92 -1.09 9.84 -9.57
CA SER A 92 -0.93 11.14 -8.91
C SER A 92 -1.35 12.30 -9.82
N ALA A 93 -1.02 12.22 -11.11
CA ALA A 93 -1.42 13.20 -12.13
C ALA A 93 -2.94 13.29 -12.31
N LEU A 94 -3.68 12.22 -11.98
CA LEU A 94 -5.14 12.17 -12.06
C LEU A 94 -5.83 12.60 -10.76
N ARG A 95 -5.08 13.11 -9.78
CA ARG A 95 -5.65 13.56 -8.49
C ARG A 95 -6.26 14.94 -8.62
N GLY A 96 -7.56 15.04 -8.33
CA GLY A 96 -8.29 16.31 -8.30
C GLY A 96 -7.97 17.19 -7.09
N ALA A 97 -8.52 18.42 -7.09
CA ALA A 97 -8.40 19.37 -5.98
C ALA A 97 -8.99 18.84 -4.66
N ASP A 98 -9.99 17.97 -4.74
CA ASP A 98 -10.59 17.24 -3.62
C ASP A 98 -9.67 16.16 -3.02
N GLY A 99 -8.50 15.94 -3.62
CA GLY A 99 -7.50 14.96 -3.19
C GLY A 99 -7.80 13.53 -3.63
N LEU A 100 -8.86 13.29 -4.40
CA LEU A 100 -9.22 11.96 -4.90
C LEU A 100 -8.73 11.75 -6.32
N VAL A 101 -8.25 10.54 -6.59
CA VAL A 101 -7.81 10.13 -7.93
C VAL A 101 -9.04 9.87 -8.79
N ARG A 102 -9.02 10.43 -10.01
CA ARG A 102 -9.99 10.14 -11.06
C ARG A 102 -9.62 8.83 -11.75
N SER A 103 -10.63 8.03 -12.09
CA SER A 103 -10.46 6.76 -12.76
C SER A 103 -9.70 6.96 -14.09
N PRO A 104 -8.56 6.26 -14.30
CA PRO A 104 -7.77 6.39 -15.52
C PRO A 104 -8.50 5.88 -16.77
N GLN A 105 -7.91 6.16 -17.94
CA GLN A 105 -8.31 5.50 -19.19
C GLN A 105 -7.99 4.00 -19.13
N GLY A 106 -8.91 3.17 -19.63
CA GLY A 106 -8.79 1.71 -19.63
C GLY A 106 -9.96 1.02 -18.92
N TRP A 107 -9.81 -0.28 -18.69
CA TRP A 107 -10.82 -1.09 -18.01
C TRP A 107 -10.56 -1.05 -16.50
N ASN A 108 -11.34 -0.27 -15.75
CA ASN A 108 -11.15 -0.10 -14.30
C ASN A 108 -11.82 -1.23 -13.51
N TYR A 109 -11.49 -2.46 -13.90
CA TYR A 109 -11.95 -3.70 -13.28
C TYR A 109 -11.44 -3.82 -11.83
N ILE A 110 -12.33 -4.23 -10.93
CA ILE A 110 -11.99 -4.56 -9.53
C ILE A 110 -12.37 -5.99 -9.20
N ASP A 111 -13.64 -6.38 -9.41
CA ASP A 111 -14.15 -7.70 -9.02
C ASP A 111 -15.42 -8.08 -9.80
N TRP A 112 -15.69 -9.37 -9.94
CA TRP A 112 -16.90 -9.92 -10.58
C TRP A 112 -18.06 -10.02 -9.58
N VAL A 113 -18.58 -8.85 -9.19
CA VAL A 113 -19.81 -8.75 -8.39
C VAL A 113 -21.01 -8.58 -9.32
N ALA A 114 -22.12 -9.26 -9.06
CA ALA A 114 -23.32 -9.23 -9.91
C ALA A 114 -23.84 -7.81 -10.20
N SER A 115 -23.67 -6.88 -9.27
CA SER A 115 -24.08 -5.48 -9.41
C SER A 115 -23.09 -4.60 -10.18
N TRP A 116 -21.93 -5.13 -10.58
CA TRP A 116 -20.85 -4.41 -11.27
C TRP A 116 -20.69 -4.96 -12.70
N PRO A 117 -21.35 -4.34 -13.70
CA PRO A 117 -21.18 -4.73 -15.10
C PRO A 117 -19.71 -4.67 -15.48
N TRP A 118 -19.20 -5.72 -16.14
CA TRP A 118 -17.78 -5.85 -16.50
C TRP A 118 -16.81 -5.76 -15.30
N GLY A 119 -17.30 -6.06 -14.09
CA GLY A 119 -16.54 -5.94 -12.85
C GLY A 119 -16.09 -4.52 -12.51
N GLU A 120 -16.76 -3.52 -13.09
CA GLU A 120 -16.51 -2.11 -12.88
C GLU A 120 -17.44 -1.55 -11.78
N PRO A 121 -16.92 -1.15 -10.61
CA PRO A 121 -17.74 -0.53 -9.57
C PRO A 121 -18.26 0.86 -9.97
N PRO A 122 -19.21 1.44 -9.21
CA PRO A 122 -19.63 2.83 -9.40
C PRO A 122 -18.43 3.80 -9.43
N GLY A 123 -18.39 4.65 -10.46
CA GLY A 123 -17.31 5.62 -10.68
C GLY A 123 -16.07 5.07 -11.40
N ALA A 124 -16.08 3.83 -11.89
CA ALA A 124 -14.99 3.22 -12.65
C ALA A 124 -14.79 3.83 -14.06
N LYS A 125 -15.78 4.56 -14.60
CA LYS A 125 -15.63 5.22 -15.90
C LYS A 125 -14.57 6.33 -15.85
N PRO A 126 -13.78 6.53 -16.94
CA PRO A 126 -12.70 7.51 -16.96
C PRO A 126 -13.15 8.90 -16.49
N GLY A 127 -12.33 9.54 -15.66
CA GLY A 127 -12.62 10.88 -15.11
C GLY A 127 -13.54 10.91 -13.89
N ALA A 128 -14.26 9.83 -13.57
CA ALA A 128 -15.10 9.75 -12.38
C ALA A 128 -14.30 9.38 -11.12
N VAL A 129 -14.93 9.51 -9.94
CA VAL A 129 -14.33 9.10 -8.66
C VAL A 129 -14.82 7.71 -8.29
N CYS A 130 -13.90 6.74 -8.30
CA CYS A 130 -14.15 5.38 -7.85
C CYS A 130 -13.64 5.16 -6.42
N GLY A 131 -14.52 4.75 -5.51
CA GLY A 131 -14.18 4.47 -4.10
C GLY A 131 -13.14 3.35 -3.94
N PRO A 132 -13.41 2.13 -4.44
CA PRO A 132 -12.46 1.00 -4.39
C PRO A 132 -11.10 1.32 -4.99
N LEU A 133 -11.06 1.98 -6.15
CA LEU A 133 -9.81 2.40 -6.81
C LEU A 133 -8.97 3.33 -5.92
N ASN A 134 -9.61 4.32 -5.30
CA ASN A 134 -8.91 5.25 -4.40
C ASN A 134 -8.33 4.52 -3.18
N TRP A 135 -9.07 3.57 -2.61
CA TRP A 135 -8.56 2.75 -1.50
C TRP A 135 -7.37 1.88 -1.92
N GLN A 136 -7.45 1.27 -3.10
CA GLN A 136 -6.34 0.51 -3.64
C GLN A 136 -5.11 1.38 -3.91
N TYR A 137 -5.29 2.60 -4.43
CA TYR A 137 -4.21 3.55 -4.63
C TYR A 137 -3.53 3.93 -3.30
N VAL A 138 -4.32 4.19 -2.25
CA VAL A 138 -3.78 4.43 -0.90
C VAL A 138 -3.00 3.23 -0.38
N TYR A 139 -3.50 2.02 -0.61
CA TYR A 139 -2.79 0.80 -0.22
C TYR A 139 -1.45 0.69 -0.96
N ALA A 140 -1.44 0.84 -2.29
CA ALA A 140 -0.22 0.81 -3.10
C ALA A 140 0.79 1.90 -2.70
N LEU A 141 0.34 3.13 -2.44
CA LEU A 141 1.19 4.21 -1.94
C LEU A 141 1.89 3.86 -0.62
N ARG A 142 1.16 3.20 0.31
CA ARG A 142 1.75 2.76 1.58
C ARG A 142 2.79 1.67 1.37
N ARG A 143 2.51 0.67 0.53
CA ARG A 143 3.45 -0.39 0.18
C ARG A 143 4.71 0.18 -0.48
N ALA A 144 4.55 1.07 -1.46
CA ALA A 144 5.67 1.73 -2.13
C ALA A 144 6.53 2.56 -1.17
N ALA A 145 5.91 3.31 -0.24
CA ALA A 145 6.64 4.06 0.76
C ALA A 145 7.42 3.17 1.75
N GLU A 146 6.92 1.97 2.05
CA GLU A 146 7.63 0.96 2.86
C GLU A 146 8.83 0.37 2.10
N VAL A 147 8.68 0.10 0.79
CA VAL A 147 9.80 -0.33 -0.08
C VAL A 147 10.89 0.73 -0.14
N GLU A 148 10.52 1.95 -0.50
CA GLU A 148 11.46 3.06 -0.63
C GLU A 148 12.14 3.40 0.70
N ALA A 149 11.42 3.26 1.81
CA ALA A 149 11.98 3.35 3.15
C ALA A 149 13.08 2.31 3.41
N ALA A 150 12.82 1.05 3.09
CA ALA A 150 13.76 -0.06 3.28
C ALA A 150 15.01 0.10 2.39
N LEU A 151 14.85 0.70 1.21
CA LEU A 151 15.95 0.92 0.26
C LEU A 151 16.72 2.23 0.47
N GLY A 152 16.32 3.06 1.45
CA GLY A 152 16.97 4.34 1.75
C GLY A 152 16.64 5.48 0.76
N GLU A 153 15.58 5.36 -0.04
CA GLU A 153 15.22 6.32 -1.09
C GLU A 153 13.79 6.87 -0.97
N PRO A 154 13.49 7.75 -0.01
CA PRO A 154 12.15 8.02 0.49
C PRO A 154 11.29 8.98 -0.37
N SER A 155 11.30 8.88 -1.69
CA SER A 155 10.62 9.84 -2.59
C SER A 155 9.11 9.94 -2.35
N TRP A 156 8.42 8.82 -2.08
CA TRP A 156 6.96 8.79 -1.87
C TRP A 156 6.52 8.94 -0.41
N ARG A 157 7.44 9.09 0.55
CA ARG A 157 7.07 9.25 1.97
C ARG A 157 6.17 10.46 2.21
N HIS A 158 6.40 11.55 1.49
CA HIS A 158 5.61 12.78 1.64
C HIS A 158 4.20 12.64 1.07
N ALA A 159 4.02 11.87 -0.01
CA ALA A 159 2.71 11.64 -0.62
C ALA A 159 1.75 10.88 0.32
N VAL A 160 2.26 9.87 1.04
CA VAL A 160 1.50 9.14 2.07
C VAL A 160 1.11 10.05 3.24
N CYS A 161 2.02 10.92 3.68
CA CYS A 161 1.75 11.90 4.73
C CYS A 161 0.71 12.96 4.30
N GLY A 162 0.74 13.40 3.05
CA GLY A 162 -0.24 14.34 2.48
C GLY A 162 -1.66 13.78 2.43
N TRP A 163 -1.81 12.49 2.11
CA TRP A 163 -3.09 11.78 2.16
C TRP A 163 -3.62 11.66 3.61
N ARG A 164 -2.75 11.42 4.59
CA ARG A 164 -3.15 11.37 6.02
C ARG A 164 -3.55 12.72 6.59
N ARG A 165 -2.91 13.82 6.16
CA ARG A 165 -3.15 15.16 6.70
C ARG A 165 -4.44 15.80 6.20
N LYS A 166 -4.90 15.47 4.99
CA LYS A 166 -6.09 16.08 4.37
C LYS A 166 -7.44 15.48 4.76
N ARG A 167 -7.52 14.55 5.73
CA ARG A 167 -8.83 14.00 6.16
C ARG A 167 -9.06 13.88 7.66
N ARG A 168 -9.84 14.84 8.16
CA ARG A 168 -11.11 14.55 8.86
C ARG A 168 -12.25 15.34 8.16
N PRO A 169 -12.77 14.89 7.00
CA PRO A 169 -13.94 15.52 6.42
C PRO A 169 -15.17 15.07 7.22
N ARG A 170 -15.99 16.03 7.66
CA ARG A 170 -17.33 15.82 8.23
C ARG A 170 -18.34 15.39 7.13
N SER A 171 -18.05 14.38 6.31
CA SER A 171 -19.02 13.87 5.33
C SER A 171 -18.49 12.64 4.59
N ILE A 172 -18.31 11.53 5.29
CA ILE A 172 -18.71 10.24 4.72
C ILE A 172 -20.02 9.88 5.43
N ARG A 173 -21.06 10.62 5.07
CA ARG A 173 -22.44 10.16 5.17
C ARG A 173 -22.89 10.04 3.72
N THR A 174 -23.50 8.91 3.40
CA THR A 174 -24.16 8.65 2.11
C THR A 174 -23.23 8.21 0.96
N ILE A 175 -22.70 6.99 1.05
CA ILE A 175 -22.80 6.07 -0.09
C ILE A 175 -24.08 5.27 0.23
N GLY A 176 -25.17 5.62 -0.43
CA GLY A 176 -26.51 5.13 -0.10
C GLY A 176 -26.62 3.61 -0.30
N MET A 177 -27.07 2.92 0.74
CA MET A 177 -27.78 1.66 0.60
C MET A 177 -29.27 1.98 0.41
N PRO A 178 -30.00 1.33 -0.52
CA PRO A 178 -31.44 1.46 -0.58
C PRO A 178 -32.08 0.87 0.67
N SER A 179 -33.03 1.60 1.24
CA SER A 179 -33.81 1.19 2.41
C SER A 179 -34.94 0.24 2.03
N ALA A 180 -34.93 -0.95 2.62
CA ALA A 180 -36.10 -1.78 2.94
C ALA A 180 -35.60 -2.73 4.05
N GLY A 181 -36.19 -2.88 5.23
CA GLY A 181 -37.56 -2.68 5.66
C GLY A 181 -37.95 -3.95 6.42
N SER A 182 -37.51 -4.09 7.68
CA SER A 182 -38.07 -5.00 8.70
C SER A 182 -37.15 -5.07 9.92
N THR A 183 -37.64 -4.67 11.10
CA THR A 183 -37.13 -5.12 12.41
C THR A 183 -37.40 -6.61 12.58
N PRO A 184 -36.48 -7.37 13.23
CA PRO A 184 -36.78 -7.76 14.60
C PRO A 184 -35.58 -7.77 15.57
N THR A 185 -35.93 -7.43 16.81
CA THR A 185 -35.52 -7.96 18.11
C THR A 185 -34.11 -8.55 18.32
N ILE A 186 -33.45 -7.99 19.34
CA ILE A 186 -32.18 -8.40 19.94
C ILE A 186 -32.23 -9.86 20.43
N SER A 187 -31.31 -10.70 19.95
CA SER A 187 -30.76 -11.80 20.73
C SER A 187 -29.29 -12.04 20.34
N SER A 188 -28.56 -12.57 21.31
CA SER A 188 -27.11 -12.59 21.45
C SER A 188 -26.32 -13.21 20.29
N THR A 189 -25.31 -12.49 19.78
CA THR A 189 -23.96 -13.05 19.58
C THR A 189 -22.92 -11.93 19.45
N ARG A 190 -21.94 -11.88 20.36
CA ARG A 190 -20.72 -11.08 20.20
C ARG A 190 -19.94 -11.65 19.02
N SER A 191 -19.81 -10.88 17.93
CA SER A 191 -18.87 -11.17 16.85
C SER A 191 -17.51 -10.50 17.13
N LEU A 192 -16.46 -11.31 17.06
CA LEU A 192 -15.07 -11.05 17.40
C LEU A 192 -14.32 -10.18 16.36
N LEU A 193 -14.75 -8.94 16.12
CA LEU A 193 -14.02 -8.04 15.20
C LEU A 193 -13.85 -6.59 15.71
N SER A 194 -13.72 -6.40 17.03
CA SER A 194 -13.49 -5.08 17.64
C SER A 194 -12.08 -4.86 18.25
N THR A 195 -11.05 -5.59 17.83
CA THR A 195 -9.67 -5.34 18.28
C THR A 195 -8.70 -5.23 17.11
N ALA A 196 -8.86 -4.19 16.30
CA ALA A 196 -7.77 -3.68 15.47
C ALA A 196 -6.78 -2.91 16.36
N SER A 197 -5.80 -3.63 16.89
CA SER A 197 -4.66 -3.14 17.65
C SER A 197 -3.92 -2.07 16.86
N ALA A 198 -4.02 -0.83 17.34
CA ALA A 198 -3.36 0.33 16.79
C ALA A 198 -1.82 0.23 16.93
N TRP A 199 -1.13 -0.18 15.86
CA TRP A 199 0.28 0.14 15.67
C TRP A 199 0.40 1.65 15.41
N ARG A 200 0.69 2.41 16.48
CA ARG A 200 1.13 3.80 16.40
C ARG A 200 2.64 3.81 16.56
N CYS A 201 3.33 4.59 15.73
CA CYS A 201 4.72 4.97 15.94
C CYS A 201 4.95 5.35 17.42
N GLY A 202 5.92 4.67 18.04
CA GLY A 202 6.13 4.57 19.49
C GLY A 202 6.64 5.80 20.22
N ALA A 203 6.23 7.02 19.85
CA ALA A 203 6.64 8.24 20.55
C ALA A 203 5.48 9.04 21.18
N ALA A 204 4.25 8.86 20.71
CA ALA A 204 3.16 9.79 21.01
C ALA A 204 2.14 9.31 22.08
N ARG A 205 2.40 8.19 22.77
CA ARG A 205 1.44 7.62 23.74
C ARG A 205 1.84 7.73 25.22
N CYS A 206 2.97 8.35 25.54
CA CYS A 206 3.41 8.48 26.93
C CYS A 206 2.87 9.72 27.66
N CYS A 207 2.55 10.82 26.96
CA CYS A 207 2.17 12.08 27.63
C CYS A 207 0.67 12.31 27.88
N ARG A 208 -0.21 11.32 27.64
CA ARG A 208 -1.67 11.54 27.75
C ARG A 208 -2.33 11.10 29.05
N SER A 209 -1.62 10.49 29.99
CA SER A 209 -2.24 10.00 31.24
C SER A 209 -1.64 10.55 32.55
N ALA A 210 -0.77 11.56 32.52
CA ALA A 210 -0.23 12.13 33.75
C ALA A 210 -0.37 13.65 33.75
N LYS A 211 -1.32 14.17 34.55
CA LYS A 211 -1.27 15.55 35.02
C LYS A 211 0.06 15.71 35.78
N ARG A 212 0.92 16.61 35.28
CA ARG A 212 2.16 17.13 35.89
C ARG A 212 3.29 16.09 36.08
N ARG A 213 4.24 16.02 35.14
CA ARG A 213 5.67 15.73 35.35
C ARG A 213 6.48 16.06 34.08
N SER A 214 7.69 16.56 34.28
CA SER A 214 8.65 16.99 33.24
C SER A 214 9.04 15.86 32.27
N PRO A 215 9.35 16.13 30.98
CA PRO A 215 9.77 15.14 29.98
C PRO A 215 11.05 14.36 30.32
N SER A 216 11.83 14.79 31.30
CA SER A 216 13.13 14.20 31.67
C SER A 216 13.07 12.88 32.43
N ASP A 217 11.90 12.52 32.99
CA ASP A 217 11.82 11.46 34.01
C ASP A 217 11.15 10.15 33.52
N CYS A 218 10.91 9.99 32.21
CA CYS A 218 10.32 8.77 31.66
C CYS A 218 11.38 7.70 31.34
N LEU A 219 11.40 6.65 32.15
CA LEU A 219 12.12 5.39 31.89
C LEU A 219 11.20 4.42 31.11
N TYR A 220 11.75 3.70 30.14
CA TYR A 220 11.07 2.55 29.53
C TYR A 220 11.97 1.31 29.57
N SER A 221 11.35 0.13 29.55
CA SER A 221 12.02 -1.18 29.63
C SER A 221 12.05 -1.85 28.26
N VAL A 222 13.23 -2.31 27.84
CA VAL A 222 13.41 -3.19 26.68
C VAL A 222 14.27 -4.37 27.14
N ASN A 223 13.79 -5.59 26.96
CA ASN A 223 14.47 -6.84 27.37
C ASN A 223 14.96 -6.83 28.83
N GLY A 224 14.10 -6.42 29.77
CA GLY A 224 14.37 -6.52 31.21
C GLY A 224 15.39 -5.53 31.77
N ARG A 225 15.82 -4.51 31.02
CA ARG A 225 16.67 -3.42 31.52
C ARG A 225 16.00 -2.06 31.29
N SER A 226 16.00 -1.21 32.31
CA SER A 226 15.46 0.16 32.24
C SER A 226 16.44 1.10 31.54
N ARG A 227 15.96 1.91 30.59
CA ARG A 227 16.76 2.96 29.92
C ARG A 227 16.03 4.30 29.94
N ARG A 228 16.79 5.40 30.11
CA ARG A 228 16.28 6.79 30.04
C ARG A 228 16.11 7.22 28.60
N CYS A 229 14.99 7.86 28.30
CA CYS A 229 14.75 8.48 27.00
C CYS A 229 15.59 9.77 26.91
N THR A 230 16.76 9.71 26.24
CA THR A 230 17.52 10.93 25.90
C THR A 230 17.42 11.17 24.39
N SER A 231 17.00 12.37 24.03
CA SER A 231 16.94 12.87 22.66
C SER A 231 18.36 13.17 22.16
N ARG A 232 19.10 12.16 21.70
CA ARG A 232 20.29 12.37 20.89
C ARG A 232 20.28 11.47 19.66
N ILE A 233 20.36 12.13 18.51
CA ILE A 233 20.57 11.59 17.16
C ILE A 233 21.83 10.71 17.22
N ILE A 234 21.70 9.43 16.86
CA ILE A 234 22.85 8.53 16.71
C ILE A 234 23.39 8.70 15.29
N THR A 235 24.47 9.45 15.15
CA THR A 235 25.38 9.38 14.01
C THR A 235 26.28 8.16 14.19
N LEU A 236 26.17 7.16 13.30
CA LEU A 236 27.08 6.02 13.27
C LEU A 236 28.42 6.46 12.66
N LYS A 237 29.49 6.35 13.46
CA LYS A 237 30.89 6.55 13.06
C LYS A 237 31.39 5.26 12.37
N PRO A 238 32.20 5.32 11.28
CA PRO A 238 32.66 4.12 10.60
C PRO A 238 33.68 3.36 11.47
N ALA A 239 33.59 2.03 11.47
CA ALA A 239 34.49 1.14 12.19
C ALA A 239 35.89 1.12 11.52
N ALA A 240 36.92 1.28 12.35
CA ALA A 240 38.31 1.15 11.96
C ALA A 240 38.69 -0.31 11.70
N ARG A 241 39.64 -0.49 10.78
CA ARG A 241 40.35 -1.74 10.48
C ARG A 241 41.02 -2.31 11.73
N LEU A 242 41.04 -3.64 11.86
CA LEU A 242 42.01 -4.35 12.68
C LEU A 242 42.71 -5.37 11.76
N ASP A 243 43.98 -5.09 11.51
CA ASP A 243 44.96 -6.06 11.05
C ASP A 243 45.41 -6.89 12.26
N ALA A 244 45.46 -8.20 12.08
CA ALA A 244 46.34 -9.16 12.75
C ALA A 244 46.38 -10.43 11.90
#